data_AF-A0A4Z2ED41-F1
#
_entry.id   AF-A0A4Z2ED41-F1
#
_cell.length_a   1.000
_cell.length_b   1.000
_cell.length_c   1.000
_cell.angle_alpha   90.00
_cell.angle_beta   90.00
_cell.angle_gamma   90.00
#
_symmetry.space_group_name_H-M   'P 1'
#
loop_
_entity.id
_entity.type
_entity.pdbx_description
1 polymer ?
#
loop_
_entity_poly.entity_id
_entity_poly.type
_entity_poly.pdbx_seq_one_letter_code
_entity_poly.pdbx_strand_id
1 'polypeptide(L)' 'MNGAPEHSDQPDPDAIKMFVGQIPRSWSEKELKDLFEPFGAVYQINILRDRSQNPPQSKVGV' A
#
# COMPACT_ATOMS: atom_id res chain seq x y z
N MET A 1 -38.46 -7.62 -5.21
CA MET A 1 -37.28 -8.23 -5.88
C MET A 1 -36.04 -7.80 -5.11
N ASN A 2 -35.21 -8.75 -4.67
CA ASN A 2 -34.05 -8.50 -3.81
C ASN A 2 -32.93 -7.84 -4.62
N GLY A 3 -32.76 -6.53 -4.52
CA GLY A 3 -31.53 -5.85 -4.91
C GLY A 3 -30.56 -5.94 -3.75
N ALA A 4 -29.75 -6.99 -3.68
CA ALA A 4 -28.61 -6.98 -2.79
C ALA A 4 -27.69 -5.82 -3.21
N PRO A 5 -27.12 -5.04 -2.28
CA PRO A 5 -26.14 -4.05 -2.65
C PRO A 5 -24.87 -4.84 -3.01
N GLU A 6 -24.62 -5.00 -4.31
CA GLU A 6 -23.34 -5.50 -4.82
C GLU A 6 -22.28 -4.42 -4.55
N HIS A 7 -21.87 -4.29 -3.28
CA HIS A 7 -20.61 -3.67 -2.96
C HIS A 7 -19.53 -4.67 -3.31
N SER A 8 -19.11 -4.58 -4.57
CA SER A 8 -18.00 -5.26 -5.19
C SER A 8 -16.73 -5.00 -4.38
N ASP A 9 -16.42 -5.87 -3.42
CA ASP A 9 -15.11 -5.89 -2.76
C ASP A 9 -14.00 -6.36 -3.74
N GLN A 10 -14.39 -6.72 -4.96
CA GLN A 10 -13.51 -7.14 -6.03
C GLN A 10 -13.27 -6.02 -7.04
N PRO A 11 -12.01 -5.80 -7.47
CA PRO A 11 -11.70 -4.87 -8.53
C PRO A 11 -12.33 -5.33 -9.85
N ASP A 12 -12.78 -4.36 -10.65
CA ASP A 12 -13.16 -4.61 -12.05
C ASP A 12 -12.02 -5.31 -12.80
N PRO A 13 -12.32 -6.14 -13.81
CA PRO A 13 -11.28 -6.78 -14.62
C PRO A 13 -10.36 -5.78 -15.36
N ASP A 14 -10.79 -4.53 -15.51
CA ASP A 14 -10.01 -3.43 -16.08
C ASP A 14 -9.25 -2.60 -15.01
N ALA A 15 -9.29 -3.00 -13.74
CA ALA A 15 -8.60 -2.28 -12.68
C ALA A 15 -7.09 -2.24 -12.91
N ILE A 16 -6.52 -1.04 -12.77
CA ILE A 16 -5.12 -0.78 -13.07
C ILE A 16 -4.27 -0.96 -11.82
N LYS A 17 -3.21 -1.75 -11.93
CA LYS A 17 -2.16 -1.82 -10.90
C LYS A 17 -1.17 -0.67 -11.08
N MET A 18 -1.01 0.14 -10.04
CA MET A 18 -0.08 1.28 -10.02
C MET A 18 1.15 1.02 -9.14
N PHE A 19 2.30 1.53 -9.55
CA PHE A 19 3.52 1.58 -8.74
C PHE A 19 3.86 3.03 -8.43
N VAL A 20 3.97 3.37 -7.15
CA VAL A 20 4.21 4.74 -6.69
C VAL A 20 5.49 4.78 -5.88
N GLY A 21 6.41 5.65 -6.29
CA GLY A 21 7.69 5.89 -5.59
C GLY A 21 7.64 7.12 -4.68
N GLN A 22 8.77 7.41 -4.02
CA GLN A 22 8.93 8.59 -3.15
C GLN A 22 7.93 8.69 -1.99
N ILE A 23 7.35 7.56 -1.57
CA ILE A 23 6.48 7.52 -0.38
C ILE A 23 7.33 7.65 0.89
N PRO A 24 6.98 8.56 1.82
CA PRO A 24 7.67 8.64 3.11
C PRO A 24 7.62 7.31 3.88
N ARG A 25 8.74 6.90 4.48
CA ARG A 25 8.83 5.61 5.20
C ARG A 25 7.88 5.49 6.39
N SER A 26 7.45 6.62 6.96
CA SER A 26 6.52 6.69 8.09
C SER A 26 5.06 6.43 7.67
N TRP A 27 4.74 6.50 6.38
CA TRP A 27 3.37 6.36 5.92
C TRP A 27 2.89 4.90 5.98
N SER A 28 1.62 4.76 6.35
CA SER A 28 0.92 3.48 6.44
C SER A 28 -0.07 3.33 5.29
N GLU A 29 -0.68 2.15 5.19
CA GLU A 29 -1.73 1.88 4.19
C GLU A 29 -2.93 2.82 4.34
N LYS A 30 -3.24 3.24 5.57
CA LYS A 30 -4.32 4.20 5.83
C LYS A 30 -4.03 5.54 5.16
N GLU A 31 -2.84 6.11 5.38
CA GLU A 31 -2.45 7.40 4.80
C GLU A 31 -2.43 7.35 3.27
N LEU A 32 -2.00 6.22 2.70
CA LEU A 32 -2.04 6.00 1.26
C LEU A 32 -3.47 5.85 0.74
N LYS A 33 -4.34 5.13 1.46
CA LYS A 33 -5.75 4.99 1.09
C LYS A 33 -6.44 6.34 1.10
N ASP A 34 -6.31 7.11 2.18
CA ASP A 34 -6.89 8.45 2.31
C ASP A 34 -6.39 9.38 1.18
N LEU A 35 -5.14 9.22 0.73
CA LEU A 35 -4.60 9.97 -0.40
C LEU A 35 -5.23 9.56 -1.75
N PHE A 36 -5.43 8.26 -1.99
CA PHE A 36 -5.86 7.74 -3.31
C PHE A 36 -7.38 7.60 -3.46
N GLU A 37 -8.13 7.45 -2.38
CA GLU A 37 -9.59 7.26 -2.38
C GLU A 37 -10.36 8.35 -3.14
N PRO A 38 -9.97 9.64 -3.12
CA PRO A 38 -10.63 10.68 -3.92
C PRO A 38 -10.51 10.47 -5.43
N PHE A 39 -9.54 9.68 -5.90
CA PHE A 39 -9.32 9.40 -7.32
C PHE A 39 -10.01 8.11 -7.80
N GLY A 40 -10.51 7.29 -6.87
CA GLY A 40 -11.19 6.05 -7.17
C GLY A 40 -11.10 5.03 -6.04
N ALA A 41 -11.85 3.93 -6.18
CA ALA A 41 -11.83 2.84 -5.21
C ALA A 41 -10.44 2.20 -5.13
N VAL A 42 -9.90 2.12 -3.90
CA VAL A 42 -8.63 1.45 -3.63
C VAL A 42 -8.91 0.07 -3.06
N TYR A 43 -8.71 -0.96 -3.88
CA TYR A 43 -8.99 -2.35 -3.50
C TYR A 43 -7.86 -2.99 -2.69
N GLN A 44 -6.60 -2.71 -3.05
CA GLN A 44 -5.45 -3.30 -2.38
C GLN A 44 -4.26 -2.35 -2.36
N ILE A 45 -3.58 -2.26 -1.21
CA ILE A 45 -2.32 -1.55 -1.05
C ILE A 45 -1.25 -2.56 -0.64
N ASN A 46 -0.05 -2.43 -1.22
CA ASN A 46 1.10 -3.20 -0.79
C ASN A 46 2.33 -2.28 -0.68
N ILE A 47 2.84 -2.12 0.53
CA ILE A 47 4.00 -1.25 0.80
C ILE A 47 5.28 -2.08 0.79
N LEU A 48 6.09 -1.88 -0.25
CA LEU A 48 7.41 -2.49 -0.34
C LEU A 48 8.38 -1.78 0.61
N ARG A 49 8.85 -2.48 1.64
CA ARG A 49 9.88 -1.99 2.58
C ARG A 49 11.12 -2.86 2.47
N ASP A 50 12.27 -2.23 2.29
CA ASP A 50 13.55 -2.95 2.28
C ASP A 50 13.87 -3.49 3.68
N ARG A 51 14.28 -4.76 3.74
CA ARG A 51 14.57 -5.49 5.00
C ARG A 51 16.00 -5.28 5.51
N SER A 52 16.81 -4.44 4.84
CA SER A 52 18.27 -4.41 4.99
C SER A 52 18.80 -3.28 5.88
N GLN A 53 18.02 -2.82 6.86
CA GLN A 53 18.56 -1.93 7.91
C GLN A 53 18.75 -2.68 9.23
N ASN A 54 19.59 -3.72 9.22
CA ASN A 54 20.37 -4.03 10.40
C ASN A 54 21.73 -3.33 10.21
N PRO A 55 22.11 -2.36 11.06
CA PRO A 55 23.44 -1.78 10.95
C PRO A 55 24.48 -2.91 11.11
N PRO A 56 25.56 -2.94 10.30
CA PRO A 56 26.67 -3.82 10.58
C PRO A 56 27.16 -3.50 12.00
N GLN A 57 27.05 -4.46 12.91
CA GLN A 57 27.69 -4.40 14.22
C GLN A 57 29.19 -4.37 13.98
N SER A 58 29.75 -3.17 13.82
CA SER A 58 31.18 -2.94 13.88
C SER A 58 31.63 -3.30 15.29
N LYS A 59 32.09 -4.54 15.48
CA LYS A 59 32.96 -4.87 16.60
C LYS A 59 34.23 -4.06 16.43
N VAL A 60 34.28 -2.89 17.08
CA VAL A 60 35.53 -2.25 17.47
C VAL A 60 36.07 -3.10 18.62
N GLY A 61 36.89 -4.10 18.28
CA GLY A 61 37.72 -4.83 19.21
C GLY A 61 39.12 -4.24 19.15
N VAL A 62 39.46 -3.50 20.19
CA VAL A 62 40.83 -3.19 20.61
C VAL A 62 41.62 -4.46 20.88
#